data_AF-A0A135VR66-F1
#
_entry.id   AF-A0A135VR66-F1
#
_cell.length_a   1.000
_cell.length_b   1.000
_cell.length_c   1.000
_cell.angle_alpha   90.00
_cell.angle_beta   90.00
_cell.angle_gamma   90.00
#
_symmetry.space_group_name_H-M   'P 1'
#
loop_
_entity.id
_entity.type
_entity.pdbx_description
1 polymer ?
#
loop_
_entity_poly.entity_id
_entity_poly.type
_entity_poly.pdbx_seq_one_letter_code
_entity_poly.pdbx_strand_id
1 'polypeptide(L)'
;MSKKKDEETPTIARPGLREKLLSKLAAESFGEEERDVPVVARMNKKVVHTLDSLVALGIFKSRSEAAAALVEAAISSREELFTEIREQAASLNRTQDEAMKEAQDAVLERLS
;
A
#
# COMPACT_ATOMS: atom_id res chain seq x y z
N MET A 1 -19.34 57.18 -21.60
CA MET A 1 -18.11 56.45 -22.00
C MET A 1 -17.91 55.33 -21.01
N SER A 2 -18.47 54.15 -21.29
CA SER A 2 -18.40 52.97 -20.42
C SER A 2 -17.40 51.98 -20.99
N LYS A 3 -16.32 51.68 -20.25
CA LYS A 3 -15.52 50.45 -20.38
C LYS A 3 -15.00 50.12 -18.97
N LYS A 4 -15.74 49.27 -18.28
CA LYS A 4 -15.55 47.82 -18.11
C LYS A 4 -14.46 47.51 -17.09
N LYS A 5 -14.97 47.16 -15.91
CA LYS A 5 -14.31 46.63 -14.72
C LYS A 5 -13.88 45.20 -15.07
N ASP A 6 -12.59 44.90 -14.95
CA ASP A 6 -12.08 43.55 -15.13
C ASP A 6 -12.59 42.68 -13.98
N GLU A 7 -13.52 41.77 -14.30
CA GLU A 7 -13.97 40.72 -13.39
C GLU A 7 -12.95 39.58 -13.45
N GLU A 8 -12.08 39.52 -12.45
CA GLU A 8 -11.28 38.32 -12.14
C GLU A 8 -12.23 37.14 -11.92
N THR A 9 -12.24 36.22 -12.87
CA THR A 9 -12.96 34.95 -12.72
C THR A 9 -12.13 34.08 -11.78
N PRO A 10 -12.66 33.63 -10.62
CA PRO A 10 -11.92 32.74 -9.76
C PRO A 10 -11.81 31.38 -10.47
N THR A 11 -10.64 31.07 -10.99
CA THR A 11 -10.28 29.73 -11.45
C THR A 11 -10.28 28.81 -10.23
N ILE A 12 -11.44 28.23 -9.93
CA ILE A 12 -11.56 27.11 -9.01
C ILE A 12 -10.78 25.97 -9.66
N ALA A 13 -9.54 25.77 -9.22
CA ALA A 13 -8.69 24.65 -9.63
C ALA A 13 -9.47 23.37 -9.32
N ARG A 14 -10.00 22.71 -10.36
CA ARG A 14 -10.62 21.40 -10.19
C ARG A 14 -9.51 20.47 -9.69
N PRO A 15 -9.67 19.78 -8.55
CA PRO A 15 -8.67 18.83 -8.11
C PRO A 15 -8.43 17.84 -9.24
N GLY A 16 -7.16 17.62 -9.57
CA GLY A 16 -6.77 16.80 -10.72
C GLY A 16 -7.36 15.39 -10.59
N LEU A 17 -7.52 14.67 -11.72
CA LEU A 17 -8.00 13.29 -11.71
C LEU A 17 -7.20 12.42 -10.71
N ARG A 18 -5.88 12.66 -10.63
CA ARG A 18 -4.98 12.05 -9.65
C ARG A 18 -5.43 12.30 -8.22
N GLU A 19 -5.68 13.56 -7.86
CA GLU A 19 -6.08 13.95 -6.50
C GLU A 19 -7.43 13.33 -6.10
N LYS A 20 -8.39 13.30 -7.03
CA LYS A 20 -9.70 12.66 -6.81
C LYS A 20 -9.63 11.13 -6.70
N LEU A 21 -8.66 10.50 -7.36
CA LEU A 21 -8.46 9.06 -7.26
C LEU A 21 -7.69 8.71 -5.98
N LEU A 22 -6.64 9.48 -5.68
CA LEU A 22 -5.88 9.33 -4.44
C LEU A 22 -6.78 9.55 -3.23
N SER A 23 -7.68 10.53 -3.21
CA SER A 23 -8.62 10.69 -2.09
C SER A 23 -9.62 9.54 -1.92
N LYS A 24 -9.88 8.77 -2.97
CA LYS A 24 -10.71 7.55 -2.91
C LYS A 24 -9.94 6.30 -2.55
N LEU A 25 -8.63 6.28 -2.84
CA LEU A 25 -7.71 5.17 -2.53
C LEU A 25 -7.11 5.34 -1.13
N ALA A 26 -6.79 6.57 -0.76
CA ALA A 26 -6.36 7.00 0.57
C ALA A 26 -7.61 7.08 1.46
N ALA A 27 -8.13 5.92 1.83
CA ALA A 27 -8.82 5.79 3.10
C ALA A 27 -7.76 6.06 4.19
N GLU A 28 -7.71 7.33 4.61
CA GLU A 28 -7.20 7.98 5.85
C GLU A 28 -6.00 7.44 6.67
N SER A 29 -5.33 6.32 6.35
CA SER A 29 -4.51 5.64 7.39
C SER A 29 -3.14 5.11 6.97
N PHE A 30 -2.63 5.39 5.77
CA PHE A 30 -1.26 4.99 5.42
C PHE A 30 -0.42 6.23 5.17
N GLY A 31 0.41 6.54 6.18
CA GLY A 31 1.12 7.80 6.32
C GLY A 31 2.14 8.08 5.21
N GLU A 32 2.68 9.29 5.25
CA GLU A 32 3.84 9.73 4.45
C GLU A 32 5.14 8.99 4.81
N GLU A 33 5.06 7.78 5.37
CA GLU A 33 6.23 6.96 5.60
C GLU A 33 6.84 6.56 4.25
N GLU A 34 8.16 6.71 4.14
CA GLU A 34 8.87 6.41 2.90
C GLU A 34 8.68 4.93 2.54
N ARG A 35 8.22 4.66 1.31
CA ARG A 35 8.01 3.31 0.77
C ARG A 35 9.37 2.67 0.46
N ASP A 36 10.08 2.27 1.51
CA ASP A 36 11.51 1.92 1.43
C ASP A 36 11.79 0.42 1.35
N VAL A 37 10.79 -0.43 1.57
CA VAL A 37 10.97 -1.88 1.53
C VAL A 37 10.64 -2.40 0.12
N PRO A 38 11.64 -2.78 -0.71
CA PRO A 38 11.37 -3.30 -2.04
C PRO A 38 10.83 -4.73 -1.96
N VAL A 39 9.74 -4.98 -2.68
CA VAL A 39 9.16 -6.32 -2.85
C VAL A 39 9.12 -6.66 -4.34
N VAL A 40 9.58 -7.86 -4.71
CA VAL A 40 9.49 -8.37 -6.07
C VAL A 40 8.36 -9.39 -6.15
N ALA A 41 7.40 -9.15 -7.04
CA ALA A 41 6.26 -10.04 -7.24
C ALA A 41 6.07 -10.39 -8.72
N ARG A 42 5.64 -11.63 -8.99
CA ARG A 42 5.16 -12.02 -10.32
C ARG A 42 3.69 -11.66 -10.45
N MET A 43 3.35 -10.97 -11.54
CA MET A 43 1.98 -10.55 -11.83
C MET A 43 1.55 -11.06 -13.20
N ASN A 44 0.24 -11.27 -13.36
CA ASN A 44 -0.31 -11.64 -14.66
C ASN A 44 -0.31 -10.44 -15.62
N LYS A 45 -0.39 -10.72 -16.93
CA LYS A 45 -0.34 -9.69 -17.99
C LYS A 45 -1.42 -8.62 -17.84
N LYS A 46 -2.62 -9.02 -17.41
CA LYS A 46 -3.77 -8.10 -17.24
C LYS A 46 -3.47 -7.05 -16.17
N VAL A 47 -2.93 -7.46 -15.04
CA VAL A 47 -2.54 -6.55 -13.95
C VAL A 47 -1.46 -5.58 -14.42
N VAL A 48 -0.40 -6.09 -15.07
CA VAL A 48 0.69 -5.24 -15.58
C VAL A 48 0.16 -4.19 -16.57
N HIS A 49 -0.74 -4.58 -17.49
CA HIS A 49 -1.35 -3.65 -18.43
C HIS A 49 -2.20 -2.57 -17.74
N THR A 50 -2.91 -2.92 -16.67
CA THR A 50 -3.64 -1.94 -15.85
C THR A 50 -2.68 -0.96 -15.19
N LEU A 51 -1.58 -1.44 -14.59
CA LEU A 51 -0.56 -0.56 -13.99
C LEU A 51 0.06 0.38 -15.03
N ASP A 52 0.36 -0.14 -16.23
CA ASP A 52 0.84 0.67 -17.36
C ASP A 52 -0.12 1.78 -17.74
N SER A 53 -1.41 1.45 -17.80
CA SER A 53 -2.45 2.44 -18.13
C SER A 53 -2.51 3.54 -17.09
N LEU A 54 -2.39 3.20 -15.80
CA LEU A 54 -2.40 4.20 -14.72
C LEU A 54 -1.18 5.13 -14.77
N VAL A 55 -0.01 4.60 -15.13
CA VAL A 55 1.21 5.40 -15.32
C VAL A 55 1.10 6.27 -16.57
N ALA A 56 0.64 5.71 -17.69
CA ALA A 56 0.47 6.43 -18.95
C ALA A 56 -0.54 7.59 -18.83
N LEU A 57 -1.55 7.46 -17.99
CA LEU A 57 -2.51 8.51 -17.67
C LEU A 57 -1.98 9.55 -16.66
N GLY A 58 -0.75 9.41 -16.19
CA GLY A 58 -0.13 10.32 -15.22
C GLY A 58 -0.72 10.25 -13.82
N ILE A 59 -1.44 9.18 -13.49
CA ILE A 59 -2.04 8.99 -12.15
C ILE A 59 -0.94 8.64 -11.15
N PHE A 60 -0.01 7.77 -11.56
CA PHE A 60 1.18 7.40 -10.79
C PHE A 60 2.45 7.62 -11.61
N LYS A 61 3.57 7.88 -10.95
CA LYS A 61 4.88 8.12 -11.57
C LYS A 61 5.54 6.82 -12.05
N SER A 62 5.20 5.69 -11.43
CA SER A 62 5.76 4.38 -11.79
C SER A 62 4.78 3.22 -11.53
N ARG A 63 5.09 2.06 -12.11
CA ARG A 63 4.32 0.82 -11.86
C ARG A 63 4.39 0.38 -10.40
N SER A 64 5.55 0.58 -9.75
CA SER A 64 5.74 0.22 -8.33
C SER A 64 4.91 1.12 -7.42
N GLU A 65 4.83 2.42 -7.70
CA GLU A 65 3.96 3.35 -6.97
C GLU A 65 2.48 2.95 -7.13
N ALA A 66 2.05 2.65 -8.37
CA ALA A 66 0.68 2.20 -8.63
C ALA A 66 0.35 0.88 -7.91
N ALA A 67 1.28 -0.08 -7.92
CA ALA A 67 1.09 -1.36 -7.25
C ALA A 67 1.03 -1.19 -5.72
N ALA A 68 1.93 -0.40 -5.14
CA ALA A 68 1.94 -0.12 -3.70
C ALA A 68 0.62 0.54 -3.27
N ALA A 69 0.19 1.60 -3.94
CA ALA A 69 -1.05 2.31 -3.60
C ALA A 69 -2.30 1.42 -3.71
N LEU A 70 -2.35 0.52 -4.70
CA LEU A 70 -3.47 -0.42 -4.84
C LEU A 70 -3.47 -1.51 -3.76
N VAL A 71 -2.28 -2.01 -3.37
CA VAL A 71 -2.14 -2.99 -2.29
C VAL A 71 -2.49 -2.37 -0.95
N GLU A 72 -1.98 -1.16 -0.67
CA GLU A 72 -2.32 -0.37 0.51
C GLU A 72 -3.83 -0.17 0.61
N ALA A 73 -4.48 0.36 -0.43
CA ALA A 73 -5.92 0.55 -0.44
C ALA A 73 -6.71 -0.75 -0.21
N ALA A 74 -6.23 -1.88 -0.75
CA ALA A 74 -6.85 -3.18 -0.51
C ALA A 74 -6.70 -3.63 0.96
N ILE A 75 -5.55 -3.39 1.58
CA ILE A 75 -5.31 -3.67 3.00
C ILE A 75 -6.17 -2.76 3.88
N SER A 76 -6.17 -1.45 3.64
CA SER A 76 -6.98 -0.48 4.41
C SER A 76 -8.46 -0.80 4.37
N SER A 77 -8.97 -1.24 3.21
CA SER A 77 -10.38 -1.59 3.06
C SER A 77 -10.84 -2.78 3.94
N ARG A 78 -9.88 -3.51 4.54
CA ARG A 78 -10.10 -4.71 5.36
C ARG A 78 -9.14 -4.73 6.56
N GLU A 79 -8.94 -3.58 7.19
CA GLU A 79 -7.92 -3.40 8.23
C GLU A 79 -8.05 -4.39 9.40
N GLU A 80 -9.28 -4.65 9.86
CA GLU A 80 -9.57 -5.62 10.94
C GLU A 80 -9.04 -7.02 10.57
N LEU A 81 -9.41 -7.54 9.39
CA LEU A 81 -8.96 -8.85 8.91
C LEU A 81 -7.42 -8.93 8.84
N PHE A 82 -6.76 -7.92 8.29
CA PHE A 82 -5.31 -7.92 8.20
C PHE A 82 -4.61 -7.70 9.55
N THR A 83 -5.30 -7.12 10.53
CA THR A 83 -4.84 -7.05 11.92
C THR A 83 -4.90 -8.44 12.57
N GLU A 84 -6.02 -9.14 12.46
CA GLU A 84 -6.17 -10.51 12.97
C GLU A 84 -5.13 -11.46 12.34
N ILE A 85 -4.91 -11.38 11.03
CA ILE A 85 -3.88 -12.18 10.34
C ILE A 85 -2.49 -11.92 10.91
N ARG A 86 -2.13 -10.65 11.17
CA ARG A 86 -0.83 -10.28 11.74
C ARG A 86 -0.65 -10.82 13.16
N GLU A 87 -1.69 -10.73 13.99
CA GLU A 87 -1.67 -11.26 15.36
C GLU A 87 -1.51 -12.78 15.37
N GLN A 88 -2.27 -13.49 14.53
CA GLN A 88 -2.15 -14.94 14.39
C GLN A 88 -0.77 -15.36 13.88
N ALA A 89 -0.25 -14.68 12.86
CA ALA A 89 1.10 -14.96 12.35
C ALA A 89 2.18 -14.73 13.43
N ALA A 90 2.05 -13.68 14.24
CA ALA A 90 2.96 -13.41 15.34
C ALA A 90 2.89 -14.50 16.42
N SER A 91 1.69 -15.00 16.76
CA SER A 91 1.55 -16.11 17.69
C SER A 91 2.18 -17.40 17.15
N LEU A 92 2.00 -17.71 15.87
CA LEU A 92 2.56 -18.90 15.25
C LEU A 92 4.09 -18.90 15.29
N ASN A 93 4.70 -17.76 14.98
CA ASN A 93 6.16 -17.62 15.03
C ASN A 93 6.70 -17.84 16.45
N ARG A 94 6.05 -17.27 17.48
CA ARG A 94 6.46 -17.50 18.89
C ARG A 94 6.40 -18.98 19.26
N THR A 95 5.31 -19.65 18.93
CA THR A 95 5.15 -21.08 19.20
C THR A 95 6.18 -21.92 18.43
N GLN A 96 6.50 -21.56 17.19
CA GLN A 96 7.52 -22.24 16.40
C GLN A 96 8.92 -22.04 17.01
N ASP A 97 9.25 -20.84 17.45
CA ASP A 97 10.53 -20.52 18.09
C ASP A 97 10.69 -21.27 19.42
N GLU A 98 9.63 -21.32 20.24
CA GLU A 98 9.60 -22.08 21.49
C GLU A 98 9.78 -23.58 21.24
N ALA A 99 9.03 -24.16 20.30
CA ALA A 99 9.15 -25.57 19.95
C ALA A 99 10.54 -25.92 19.39
N MET A 100 11.14 -25.03 18.59
CA MET A 100 12.48 -25.24 18.05
C MET A 100 13.54 -25.17 19.15
N LYS A 101 13.38 -24.28 20.13
CA LYS A 101 14.26 -24.20 21.30
C LYS A 101 14.18 -25.47 22.15
N GLU A 102 12.97 -25.92 22.50
CA GLU A 102 12.77 -27.15 23.27
C GLU A 102 13.37 -28.37 22.55
N ALA A 103 13.20 -28.46 21.22
CA ALA A 103 13.79 -29.53 20.43
C ALA A 103 15.34 -29.48 20.44
N GLN A 104 15.94 -28.30 20.36
CA GLN A 104 17.40 -28.14 20.45
C GLN A 104 17.93 -28.56 21.81
N ASP A 105 17.29 -28.12 22.90
CA ASP A 105 17.67 -28.46 24.27
C ASP A 105 17.60 -29.97 24.50
N ALA A 106 16.51 -30.63 24.08
CA ALA A 106 16.34 -32.07 24.20
C ALA A 106 17.35 -32.89 23.37
N VAL A 107 17.76 -32.37 22.21
CA VAL A 107 18.81 -33.00 21.39
C VAL A 107 20.18 -32.85 22.06
N LEU A 108 20.49 -31.68 22.61
CA LEU A 108 21.75 -31.42 23.31
C LEU A 108 21.89 -32.30 24.56
N GLU A 109 20.83 -32.44 25.37
CA GLU A 109 20.83 -33.33 26.55
C GLU A 109 21.09 -34.80 26.22
N ARG A 110 20.68 -35.27 25.02
CA ARG A 110 20.93 -36.65 24.59
C ARG A 110 22.35 -36.88 24.05
N LEU A 111 23.06 -35.82 23.73
CA LEU A 111 24.41 -35.86 23.18
C LEU A 111 25.50 -35.62 24.25
N SER A 112 25.13 -35.06 25.40
CA SER A 112 25.97 -34.91 26.60
C SER A 112 25.97 -36.16 27.48
#